data_AF-A0A643LH93-F1
#
_entry.id   AF-A0A643LH93-F1
#
_cell.length_a   1.000
_cell.length_b   1.000
_cell.length_c   1.000
_cell.angle_alpha   90.00
_cell.angle_beta   90.00
_cell.angle_gamma   90.00
#
_symmetry.space_group_name_H-M   'P 1'
#
loop_
_entity.id
_entity.type
_entity.pdbx_description
1 polymer ?
#
loop_
_entity_poly.entity_id
_entity_poly.type
_entity_poly.pdbx_seq_one_letter_code
_entity_poly.pdbx_strand_id
1 'polypeptide(L)'
;DVPPVEAMTVSDLKFWKVNLNNQNTPPYIVDVGDKVVIDTESSHVSIEGKNAINIKDIFSNFPVINKGTNKLEIIPSDIGTAKVTYRERFR
;
A
#
# COMPACT_ATOMS: atom_id res chain seq x y z
N ASP A 1 -43.84 30.89 21.70
CA ASP A 1 -44.05 29.44 21.92
C ASP A 1 -44.52 28.77 20.65
N VAL A 2 -43.73 27.81 20.14
CA VAL A 2 -44.12 26.95 19.03
C VAL A 2 -44.62 25.65 19.65
N PRO A 3 -45.85 25.18 19.33
CA PRO A 3 -46.40 23.97 19.93
C PRO A 3 -45.57 22.74 19.55
N PRO A 4 -45.50 21.72 20.43
CA PRO A 4 -44.74 20.51 20.15
C PRO A 4 -45.33 19.77 18.94
N VAL A 5 -44.48 19.37 18.01
CA VAL A 5 -44.86 18.50 16.90
C VAL A 5 -45.19 17.11 17.48
N GLU A 6 -46.45 16.68 17.38
CA GLU A 6 -46.94 15.43 17.99
C GLU A 6 -46.50 14.14 17.27
N ALA A 7 -46.10 14.20 16.00
CA ALA A 7 -45.62 13.03 15.29
C ALA A 7 -44.62 13.40 14.19
N MET A 8 -43.37 13.01 14.39
CA MET A 8 -42.38 12.99 13.33
C MET A 8 -42.54 11.66 12.57
N THR A 9 -42.92 11.73 11.30
CA THR A 9 -43.14 10.54 10.47
C THR A 9 -42.13 10.49 9.33
N VAL A 10 -41.59 9.30 9.08
CA VAL A 10 -40.67 9.05 7.97
C VAL A 10 -41.38 8.11 7.00
N SER A 11 -41.69 8.62 5.81
CA SER A 11 -42.52 7.89 4.84
C SER A 11 -41.73 6.89 3.99
N ASP A 12 -40.43 7.11 3.83
CA ASP A 12 -39.55 6.25 3.05
C ASP A 12 -38.12 6.34 3.60
N LEU A 13 -37.50 5.20 3.84
CA LEU A 13 -36.14 5.06 4.34
C LEU A 13 -35.44 4.05 3.44
N LYS A 14 -34.45 4.52 2.69
CA LYS A 14 -33.70 3.68 1.77
C LYS A 14 -32.27 3.51 2.27
N PHE A 15 -31.88 2.25 2.37
CA PHE A 15 -30.52 1.84 2.67
C PHE A 15 -29.89 1.27 1.41
N TRP A 16 -28.72 1.77 1.06
CA TRP A 16 -27.91 1.21 -0.02
C TRP A 16 -26.61 0.71 0.60
N LYS A 17 -26.30 -0.56 0.34
CA LYS A 17 -24.95 -1.07 0.58
C LYS A 17 -24.06 -0.52 -0.52
N VAL A 18 -23.21 0.44 -0.19
CA VAL A 18 -22.10 0.80 -1.06
C VAL A 18 -21.13 -0.37 -1.06
N ASN A 19 -21.13 -1.17 -2.13
CA ASN A 19 -20.07 -2.13 -2.36
C ASN A 19 -18.84 -1.34 -2.80
N LEU A 20 -17.96 -0.99 -1.86
CA LEU A 20 -16.63 -0.51 -2.19
C LEU A 20 -15.95 -1.58 -3.06
N ASN A 21 -15.60 -1.21 -4.29
CA ASN A 21 -14.92 -2.10 -5.21
C ASN A 21 -13.44 -2.22 -4.81
N ASN A 22 -13.17 -2.98 -3.75
CA ASN A 22 -11.81 -3.24 -3.27
C ASN A 22 -11.08 -4.28 -4.14
N GLN A 23 -11.66 -4.70 -5.27
CA GLN A 23 -11.14 -5.78 -6.11
C GLN A 23 -9.78 -5.44 -6.76
N ASN A 24 -9.39 -4.16 -6.77
CA ASN A 24 -8.14 -3.69 -7.36
C ASN A 24 -7.26 -2.89 -6.39
N THR A 25 -7.53 -2.90 -5.09
CA THR A 25 -6.49 -2.44 -4.14
C THR A 25 -5.45 -3.54 -4.06
N PRO A 26 -4.23 -3.36 -4.59
CA PRO A 26 -3.16 -4.29 -4.30
C PRO A 26 -3.10 -4.44 -2.77
N PRO A 27 -3.01 -5.67 -2.23
CA PRO A 27 -2.95 -5.86 -0.79
C PRO A 27 -1.81 -5.00 -0.26
N TYR A 28 -2.10 -4.11 0.70
CA TYR A 28 -1.05 -3.34 1.35
C TYR A 28 -0.21 -4.33 2.15
N ILE A 29 1.04 -4.44 1.76
CA ILE A 29 1.96 -5.45 2.29
C ILE A 29 2.67 -4.93 3.54
N VAL A 30 2.58 -3.62 3.75
CA VAL A 30 3.33 -2.82 4.71
C VAL A 30 2.40 -1.75 5.25
N ASP A 31 2.47 -1.51 6.56
CA ASP A 31 1.70 -0.48 7.24
C ASP A 31 2.54 0.79 7.45
N VAL A 32 1.87 1.91 7.75
CA VAL A 32 2.55 3.17 8.09
C VAL A 32 3.41 2.97 9.33
N GLY A 33 4.72 3.20 9.17
CA GLY A 33 5.71 3.02 10.24
C GLY A 33 6.57 1.77 10.10
N ASP A 34 6.20 0.83 9.22
CA ASP A 34 7.01 -0.35 8.97
C ASP A 34 8.32 0.00 8.27
N LYS A 35 9.41 -0.56 8.79
CA LYS A 35 10.74 -0.52 8.20
C LYS A 35 10.94 -1.75 7.33
N VAL A 36 10.84 -1.52 6.03
CA VAL A 36 11.03 -2.54 5.01
C VAL A 36 12.44 -2.42 4.45
N VAL A 37 13.16 -3.55 4.41
CA VAL A 37 14.48 -3.64 3.79
C VAL A 37 14.45 -4.69 2.70
N ILE A 38 14.79 -4.28 1.48
CA ILE A 38 14.88 -5.15 0.30
C ILE A 38 16.35 -5.16 -0.11
N ASP A 39 17.01 -6.29 0.07
CA ASP A 39 18.37 -6.52 -0.37
C ASP A 39 18.36 -7.48 -1.56
N THR A 40 18.58 -6.89 -2.74
CA THR A 40 18.65 -7.63 -4.01
C THR A 40 19.93 -8.45 -4.16
N GLU A 41 21.00 -8.14 -3.42
CA GLU A 41 22.28 -8.87 -3.49
C GLU A 41 22.19 -10.21 -2.78
N SER A 42 21.63 -10.21 -1.57
CA SER A 42 21.40 -11.43 -0.78
C SER A 42 20.04 -12.10 -1.05
N SER A 43 19.22 -11.52 -1.93
CA SER A 43 17.82 -11.93 -2.16
C SER A 43 17.01 -11.96 -0.86
N HIS A 44 17.25 -10.99 0.03
CA HIS A 44 16.64 -10.93 1.35
C HIS A 44 15.60 -9.80 1.42
N VAL A 45 14.48 -10.09 2.06
CA VAL A 45 13.44 -9.09 2.38
C VAL A 45 13.12 -9.19 3.85
N SER A 46 13.04 -8.04 4.53
CA SER A 46 12.59 -7.98 5.91
C SER A 46 11.61 -6.84 6.17
N ILE A 47 10.69 -7.08 7.10
CA ILE A 47 9.79 -6.08 7.68
C ILE A 47 10.06 -6.12 9.18
N GLU A 48 10.42 -4.97 9.76
CA GLU A 48 10.81 -4.87 11.18
C GLU A 48 11.92 -5.87 11.58
N GLY A 49 12.84 -6.15 10.65
CA GLY A 49 13.94 -7.11 10.85
C GLY A 49 13.53 -8.59 10.81
N LYS A 50 12.25 -8.91 10.58
CA LYS A 50 11.77 -10.28 10.40
C LYS A 50 11.81 -10.65 8.93
N ASN A 51 12.25 -11.88 8.62
CA ASN A 51 12.31 -12.38 7.26
C ASN A 51 10.90 -12.41 6.63
N ALA A 52 10.78 -11.76 5.47
CA ALA A 52 9.55 -11.60 4.71
C ALA A 52 9.70 -12.11 3.25
N ILE A 53 10.74 -12.89 2.96
CA ILE A 53 11.04 -13.39 1.59
C ILE A 53 9.90 -14.20 0.96
N ASN A 54 9.08 -14.87 1.77
CA ASN A 54 7.99 -15.72 1.31
C ASN A 54 6.72 -14.94 0.97
N ILE A 55 6.69 -13.63 1.20
CA ILE A 55 5.53 -12.81 0.89
C ILE A 55 5.53 -12.56 -0.63
N LYS A 56 4.82 -13.43 -1.36
CA LYS A 56 4.62 -13.34 -2.82
C LYS A 56 4.02 -12.01 -3.26
N ASP A 57 3.36 -11.31 -2.34
CA ASP A 57 2.78 -10.01 -2.60
C ASP A 57 3.86 -8.93 -2.78
N ILE A 58 5.05 -9.06 -2.16
CA ILE A 58 6.11 -8.03 -2.24
C ILE A 58 6.74 -8.02 -3.62
N PHE A 59 7.28 -9.16 -4.07
CA PHE A 59 7.86 -9.26 -5.42
C PHE A 59 7.77 -10.69 -5.97
N SER A 60 7.33 -10.81 -7.22
CA SER A 60 7.54 -12.05 -7.99
C SER A 60 8.99 -12.21 -8.44
N ASN A 61 9.69 -11.10 -8.69
CA ASN A 61 11.11 -11.05 -9.06
C ASN A 61 11.76 -9.81 -8.41
N PHE A 62 13.01 -9.94 -7.97
CA PHE A 62 13.75 -8.79 -7.44
C PHE A 62 13.97 -7.71 -8.52
N PRO A 63 13.81 -6.42 -8.16
CA PRO A 63 13.99 -5.33 -9.11
C PRO A 63 15.43 -5.26 -9.61
N VAL A 64 15.59 -4.92 -10.89
CA VAL A 64 16.90 -4.74 -11.54
C VAL A 64 16.99 -3.31 -12.05
N ILE A 65 18.09 -2.64 -11.73
CA ILE A 65 18.39 -1.29 -12.24
C ILE A 65 19.09 -1.43 -13.59
N ASN A 66 18.45 -0.90 -14.64
CA ASN A 66 18.95 -0.94 -16.00
C ASN A 66 19.81 0.28 -16.33
N LYS A 67 20.65 0.20 -17.37
CA LYS A 67 21.38 1.37 -17.89
C LYS A 67 20.37 2.43 -18.37
N GLY A 68 20.61 3.70 -18.04
CA GLY A 68 19.73 4.82 -18.39
C GLY A 68 18.78 5.20 -17.25
N THR A 69 17.56 5.61 -17.60
CA THR A 69 16.58 6.14 -16.64
C THR A 69 15.75 5.01 -16.04
N ASN A 70 15.70 4.95 -14.71
CA ASN A 70 14.82 4.06 -13.95
C ASN A 70 13.83 4.92 -13.15
N LYS A 71 12.58 4.47 -13.05
CA LYS A 71 11.54 5.15 -12.26
C LYS A 71 11.31 4.37 -10.98
N LEU A 72 11.48 5.03 -9.84
CA LEU A 72 11.04 4.52 -8.55
C LEU A 72 9.72 5.20 -8.20
N GLU A 73 8.66 4.40 -8.03
CA GLU A 73 7.36 4.88 -7.57
C GLU A 73 6.98 4.18 -6.27
N ILE A 74 6.43 4.95 -5.34
CA ILE A 74 5.89 4.47 -4.07
C ILE A 74 4.43 4.91 -4.05
N ILE A 75 3.54 3.95 -3.84
CA ILE A 75 2.10 4.19 -3.85
C ILE A 75 1.51 3.67 -2.54
N PRO A 76 0.72 4.49 -1.82
CA PRO A 76 0.50 5.92 -2.05
C PRO A 76 1.76 6.74 -1.71
N SER A 77 1.90 7.92 -2.31
CA SER A 77 3.12 8.73 -2.20
C SER A 77 3.38 9.31 -0.81
N ASP A 78 2.40 9.23 0.08
CA ASP A 78 2.43 9.71 1.47
C ASP A 78 2.70 8.59 2.49
N ILE A 79 2.90 7.35 2.05
CA ILE A 79 3.10 6.20 2.96
C ILE A 79 4.41 6.28 3.76
N GLY A 80 5.38 7.08 3.29
CA GLY A 80 6.62 7.32 4.00
C GLY A 80 7.78 7.73 3.09
N THR A 81 9.00 7.56 3.61
CA THR A 81 10.24 7.92 2.91
C THR A 81 10.91 6.65 2.39
N ALA A 82 11.13 6.54 1.08
CA ALA A 82 12.00 5.51 0.53
C ALA A 82 13.40 6.06 0.21
N LYS A 83 14.39 5.21 0.41
CA LYS A 83 15.77 5.45 0.01
C LYS A 83 16.24 4.24 -0.80
N VAL A 84 16.80 4.49 -1.96
CA VAL A 84 17.40 3.46 -2.81
C VAL A 84 18.91 3.68 -2.87
N THR A 85 19.66 2.62 -2.64
CA THR A 85 21.10 2.58 -2.81
C THR A 85 21.42 1.50 -3.83
N TYR A 86 22.25 1.82 -4.81
CA TYR A 86 22.64 0.88 -5.85
C TYR A 86 24.14 0.94 -6.09
N ARG A 87 24.68 -0.14 -6.66
CA ARG A 87 26.08 -0.24 -7.08
C ARG A 87 26.14 -0.33 -8.60
N GLU A 88 26.82 0.62 -9.22
CA GLU A 88 27.07 0.58 -10.65
C GLU A 88 27.92 -0.64 -11.03
N ARG A 89 27.52 -1.32 -12.10
CA ARG A 89 28.30 -2.41 -12.70
C ARG A 89 28.65 -2.00 -14.13
N PHE A 90 29.95 -1.89 -14.39
CA PHE A 90 30.47 -1.63 -15.72
C PHE A 90 30.58 -2.96 -16.47
N ARG A 91 29.84 -3.07 -17.57
CA ARG A 91 30.05 -4.04 -18.65
C ARG A 91 30.27 -3.23 -19.91
#